data_AF-A0A2G1ZYS1-F1
#
_entry.id   AF-A0A2G1ZYS1-F1
#
_cell.length_a   1.000
_cell.length_b   1.000
_cell.length_c   1.000
_cell.angle_alpha   90.00
_cell.angle_beta   90.00
_cell.angle_gamma   90.00
#
_symmetry.space_group_name_H-M   'P 1'
#
loop_
_entity.id
_entity.type
_entity.pdbx_description
1 polymer ?
#
loop_
_entity_poly.entity_id
_entity_poly.type
_entity_poly.pdbx_seq_one_letter_code
_entity_poly.pdbx_strand_id
1 'polypeptide(L)' 'IMTVGANLAGLPAISVPAGMIPAGDNSLPIGVQFVGDALSEATLLRIAQRFELHAGMSARVAPIGV' A
#
# COMPACT_ATOMS: atom_id res chain seq x y z
N ILE A 1 10.96 -2.84 -11.22
CA ILE A 1 11.05 -3.21 -9.80
C ILE A 1 11.14 -1.93 -8.98
N MET A 2 10.11 -1.58 -8.21
CA MET A 2 10.04 -0.28 -7.52
C MET A 2 10.33 -0.36 -6.01
N THR A 3 10.37 -1.57 -5.43
CA THR A 3 10.53 -1.78 -3.97
C THR A 3 11.99 -1.94 -3.54
N VAL A 4 12.87 -2.45 -4.42
CA VAL A 4 14.27 -2.74 -4.09
C VAL A 4 15.06 -1.51 -3.65
N GLY A 5 14.72 -0.31 -4.15
CA GLY A 5 15.40 0.92 -3.77
C GLY A 5 15.36 1.20 -2.26
N ALA A 6 14.22 0.95 -1.61
CA ALA A 6 14.08 1.17 -0.18
C ALA A 6 14.93 0.18 0.64
N ASN A 7 14.98 -1.10 0.23
CA ASN A 7 15.81 -2.11 0.87
C ASN A 7 17.30 -1.77 0.80
N LEU A 8 17.78 -1.38 -0.38
CA LEU A 8 19.20 -1.04 -0.58
C LEU A 8 19.60 0.25 0.16
N ALA A 9 18.69 1.21 0.27
CA ALA A 9 18.92 2.45 1.00
C ALA A 9 18.74 2.32 2.52
N GLY A 10 18.19 1.19 3.01
CA GLY A 10 17.87 1.01 4.43
C GLY A 10 16.77 1.95 4.93
N LEU A 11 15.87 2.40 4.04
CA LEU A 11 14.81 3.36 4.35
C LEU A 11 13.50 2.65 4.73
N PRO A 12 12.71 3.21 5.67
CA PRO A 12 11.40 2.68 5.99
C PRO A 12 10.45 2.88 4.81
N ALA A 13 9.66 1.84 4.51
CA ALA A 13 8.74 1.83 3.39
C ALA A 13 7.47 1.06 3.74
N ILE A 14 6.30 1.55 3.30
CA ILE A 14 5.00 0.91 3.50
C ILE A 14 4.18 0.89 2.21
N SER A 15 3.60 -0.29 1.90
CA SER A 15 2.63 -0.44 0.82
C SER A 15 1.23 -0.35 1.40
N VAL A 16 0.42 0.58 0.87
CA VAL A 16 -0.94 0.83 1.34
C VAL A 16 -1.92 0.54 0.20
N PRO A 17 -3.02 -0.21 0.44
CA PRO A 17 -4.05 -0.43 -0.58
C PRO A 17 -4.59 0.90 -1.13
N ALA A 18 -4.71 1.02 -2.45
CA ALA A 18 -5.09 2.26 -3.13
C ALA A 18 -6.26 2.15 -4.13
N GLY A 19 -6.83 0.96 -4.31
CA GLY A 19 -8.06 0.75 -5.07
C GLY A 19 -8.13 -0.63 -5.70
N MET A 20 -9.16 -0.82 -6.52
CA MET A 20 -9.31 -1.98 -7.39
C MET A 20 -9.35 -1.49 -8.84
N ILE A 21 -8.70 -2.22 -9.73
CA ILE A 21 -8.78 -1.96 -11.17
C ILE A 21 -9.43 -3.16 -11.87
N PRO A 22 -10.23 -2.95 -12.93
CA PRO A 22 -10.71 -4.04 -13.77
C PRO A 22 -9.54 -4.80 -14.42
N ALA A 23 -9.61 -6.12 -14.40
CA ALA A 23 -8.62 -7.02 -14.97
C ALA A 23 -9.33 -8.26 -15.55
N GLY A 24 -9.82 -8.12 -16.78
CA GLY A 24 -10.70 -9.11 -17.40
C GLY A 24 -12.03 -9.21 -16.63
N ASP A 25 -12.45 -10.43 -16.31
CA ASP A 25 -13.68 -10.71 -15.56
C ASP A 25 -13.57 -10.44 -14.05
N ASN A 26 -12.37 -10.11 -13.57
CA ASN A 26 -12.06 -9.89 -12.16
C ASN A 26 -11.64 -8.44 -11.89
N SER A 27 -11.65 -8.06 -10.62
CA SER A 27 -11.00 -6.83 -10.14
C SER A 27 -9.73 -7.17 -9.39
N LEU A 28 -8.60 -6.53 -9.71
CA LEU A 28 -7.33 -6.71 -9.00
C LEU A 28 -7.02 -5.53 -8.08
N PRO A 29 -6.47 -5.79 -6.88
CA PRO A 29 -6.06 -4.73 -5.96
C PRO A 29 -4.82 -4.02 -6.48
N ILE A 30 -4.78 -2.71 -6.30
CA ILE A 30 -3.58 -1.88 -6.47
C ILE A 30 -3.16 -1.31 -5.13
N GLY A 31 -1.86 -1.06 -4.98
CA GLY A 31 -1.28 -0.44 -3.80
C GLY A 31 -0.38 0.74 -4.18
N VAL A 32 -0.21 1.67 -3.24
CA VAL A 32 0.74 2.77 -3.32
C VAL A 32 1.85 2.53 -2.31
N GLN A 33 3.10 2.66 -2.78
CA GLN A 33 4.29 2.55 -1.96
C GLN A 33 4.72 3.94 -1.49
N PHE A 34 4.78 4.14 -0.18
CA PHE A 34 5.42 5.30 0.43
C PHE A 34 6.80 4.91 0.97
N VAL A 35 7.77 5.79 0.84
CA VAL A 35 9.13 5.65 1.40
C VAL A 35 9.39 6.88 2.24
N GLY A 36 9.77 6.68 3.50
CA GLY A 36 10.11 7.74 4.44
C GLY A 36 11.62 7.91 4.60
N ASP A 37 12.01 8.98 5.29
CA ASP A 37 13.39 9.19 5.74
C ASP A 37 13.78 8.14 6.80
N ALA A 38 15.08 7.98 7.05
CA ALA A 38 15.58 7.08 8.09
C ALA A 38 14.94 7.37 9.46
N LEU A 39 14.50 6.33 10.16
CA LEU A 39 13.87 6.40 11.50
C LEU A 39 12.58 7.24 11.56
N SER A 40 11.88 7.41 10.44
CA SER A 40 10.65 8.22 10.35
C SER A 40 9.35 7.39 10.33
N GLU A 41 9.37 6.15 10.82
CA GLU A 41 8.24 5.20 10.77
C GLU A 41 6.95 5.79 11.35
N ALA A 42 7.04 6.54 12.45
CA ALA A 42 5.87 7.19 13.04
C ALA A 42 5.19 8.17 12.08
N THR A 43 5.98 8.93 11.31
CA THR A 43 5.46 9.84 10.28
C THR A 43 4.89 9.05 9.10
N LEU A 44 5.62 8.03 8.65
CA LEU A 44 5.20 7.16 7.55
C LEU A 44 3.86 6.47 7.85
N LEU A 45 3.67 5.96 9.07
CA LEU A 45 2.42 5.36 9.53
C LEU A 45 1.27 6.36 9.61
N ARG A 46 1.53 7.61 10.04
CA ARG A 46 0.50 8.67 10.02
C ARG A 46 0.06 8.99 8.60
N ILE A 47 0.99 9.05 7.65
CA ILE A 47 0.68 9.26 6.23
C ILE A 47 -0.16 8.10 5.70
N ALA A 48 0.27 6.86 5.95
CA ALA A 48 -0.46 5.66 5.53
C ALA A 48 -1.90 5.63 6.08
N GLN A 49 -2.08 5.92 7.37
CA GLN A 49 -3.40 5.99 7.99
C GLN A 49 -4.28 7.07 7.34
N ARG A 50 -3.72 8.27 7.10
CA ARG A 50 -4.48 9.36 6.46
C ARG A 50 -4.85 9.00 5.03
N PHE A 51 -3.95 8.34 4.30
CA PHE A 51 -4.24 7.84 2.97
C PHE A 51 -5.37 6.81 3.01
N GLU A 52 -5.31 5.81 3.88
CA GLU A 52 -6.34 4.78 4.04
C GLU A 52 -7.74 5.38 4.31
N LEU A 53 -7.82 6.36 5.22
CA LEU A 53 -9.08 7.04 5.56
C LEU A 53 -9.72 7.82 4.39
N HIS A 54 -8.92 8.29 3.43
CA HIS A 54 -9.40 9.12 2.32
C HIS A 54 -9.43 8.40 0.97
N ALA A 55 -8.71 7.28 0.83
CA ALA A 55 -8.66 6.50 -0.39
C ALA A 55 -10.00 5.79 -0.71
N GLY A 56 -10.99 5.87 0.19
CA GLY A 56 -12.32 5.27 -0.01
C GLY A 56 -12.28 3.75 -0.13
N MET A 57 -11.18 3.13 0.31
CA MET A 57 -10.94 1.71 0.16
C MET A 57 -11.46 0.96 1.39
N SER A 58 -12.34 0.00 1.17
CA SER A 58 -12.71 -0.96 2.21
C SER A 58 -11.75 -2.14 2.18
N ALA A 59 -11.23 -2.54 3.35
CA ALA A 59 -10.49 -3.79 3.47
C ALA A 59 -11.36 -4.94 2.94
N ARG A 60 -10.95 -5.55 1.83
CA ARG A 60 -11.67 -6.66 1.20
C ARG A 60 -10.89 -7.94 1.40
N VAL A 61 -11.57 -8.94 1.95
CA VAL A 61 -11.04 -10.30 2.02
C VAL A 61 -11.34 -10.96 0.68
N ALA A 62 -10.34 -11.59 0.07
CA ALA A 62 -10.56 -12.38 -1.13
C ALA A 62 -11.54 -13.53 -0.82
N PRO A 63 -12.45 -13.89 -1.74
CA PRO A 63 -13.31 -15.05 -1.55
C PRO A 63 -12.46 -16.29 -1.30
N ILE A 64 -12.72 -16.99 -0.20
CA ILE A 64 -12.18 -18.33 0.02
C ILE A 64 -13.00 -19.28 -0.86
N GLY A 65 -12.37 -19.94 -1.82
CA GLY A 65 -13.05 -20.89 -2.70
C GLY A 65 -13.62 -22.05 -1.88
N VAL A 66 -14.95 -22.15 -1.84
CA VAL A 66 -15.71 -23.33 -1.43
C VAL A 66 -16.48 -23.82 -2.64
#